data_AF-A0A1Y1V6G9-F1
#
_entry.id   AF-A0A1Y1V6G9-F1
#
_cell.length_a   1.000
_cell.length_b   1.000
_cell.length_c   1.000
_cell.angle_alpha   90.00
_cell.angle_beta   90.00
_cell.angle_gamma   90.00
#
_symmetry.space_group_name_H-M   'P 1'
#
loop_
_entity.id
_entity.type
_entity.pdbx_description
1 polymer ?
#
loop_
_entity_poly.entity_id
_entity_poly.type
_entity_poly.pdbx_seq_one_letter_code
_entity_poly.pdbx_strand_id
1 'polypeptide(L)'
;MNFSLFYSFYISNLLHDAFYMLGFNEDNGNLQKYNFNKGGEEDDRLMIIINHKYCNEEAMIWTTTFDDGFIPYIFICPIRKENGKKVFIDGVISSGALTHEYSHIVLSRLVNGSKSTTWDIYNIKGNGMEGCLNEGLSDFFAEAFHVNKEMDRNTPFVISKIAKRKYPISSDHNINPLLYSSYNPEKGNLENYRHEYGEIWATVLHEVLWNIIDFYPSNYTFWDAVYKDIDEPPVYILLLKGIINAIKDFTGLGLTTFLEARDKIIKYCEVEFQDETFICLIKEGFARRSFGFGGLASTVDNPLSSKYKSYDDFEIPLNCKTILKEANFKFEK
;
A
#
# COMPACT_ATOMS: atom_id res chain seq x y z
N MET A 1 20.85 -26.18 -0.50
CA MET A 1 20.64 -24.87 0.16
C MET A 1 19.49 -24.19 -0.56
N ASN A 2 18.46 -23.78 0.18
CA ASN A 2 17.07 -23.66 -0.29
C ASN A 2 16.82 -22.29 -0.96
N PHE A 3 16.53 -22.25 -2.27
CA PHE A 3 16.26 -21.01 -3.02
C PHE A 3 15.32 -20.06 -2.27
N SER A 4 14.25 -20.60 -1.67
CA SER A 4 13.28 -19.82 -0.90
C SER A 4 13.89 -19.07 0.28
N LEU A 5 14.88 -19.67 0.97
CA LEU A 5 15.55 -19.03 2.11
C LEU A 5 16.41 -17.86 1.64
N PHE A 6 17.25 -18.09 0.64
CA PHE A 6 18.11 -17.05 0.08
C PHE A 6 17.28 -15.90 -0.51
N TYR A 7 16.27 -16.24 -1.31
CA TYR A 7 15.43 -15.26 -1.98
C TYR A 7 14.64 -14.42 -0.96
N SER A 8 14.01 -15.05 0.03
CA SER A 8 13.24 -14.31 1.04
C SER A 8 14.15 -13.42 1.89
N PHE A 9 15.35 -13.89 2.25
CA PHE A 9 16.35 -13.09 2.95
C PHE A 9 16.81 -11.90 2.11
N TYR A 10 17.10 -12.11 0.82
CA TYR A 10 17.52 -11.04 -0.08
C TYR A 10 16.43 -9.97 -0.20
N ILE A 11 15.20 -10.37 -0.56
CA ILE A 11 14.08 -9.44 -0.72
C ILE A 11 13.76 -8.70 0.59
N SER A 12 13.79 -9.36 1.75
CA SER A 12 13.49 -8.68 3.00
C SER A 12 14.52 -7.60 3.37
N ASN A 13 15.80 -7.82 3.06
CA ASN A 13 16.83 -6.80 3.27
C ASN A 13 16.68 -5.66 2.25
N LEU A 14 16.31 -5.96 0.99
CA LEU A 14 15.98 -4.90 0.03
C LEU A 14 14.82 -4.03 0.53
N LEU A 15 13.78 -4.66 1.09
CA LEU A 15 12.61 -3.98 1.62
C LEU A 15 12.92 -3.16 2.88
N HIS A 16 13.80 -3.66 3.74
CA HIS A 16 14.35 -2.89 4.84
C HIS A 16 14.94 -1.56 4.33
N ASP A 17 15.86 -1.61 3.38
CA ASP A 17 16.54 -0.42 2.86
C ASP A 17 15.57 0.50 2.10
N ALA A 18 14.63 -0.08 1.34
CA ALA A 18 13.56 0.64 0.65
C ALA A 18 12.71 1.48 1.62
N PHE A 19 12.16 0.84 2.66
CA PHE A 19 11.32 1.53 3.64
C PHE A 19 12.14 2.47 4.54
N TYR A 20 13.41 2.15 4.81
CA TYR A 20 14.33 3.05 5.51
C TYR A 20 14.48 4.38 4.75
N MET A 21 14.72 4.32 3.43
CA MET A 21 14.81 5.50 2.56
C MET A 21 13.52 6.33 2.57
N LEU A 22 12.37 5.67 2.74
CA LEU A 22 11.06 6.33 2.83
C LEU A 22 10.73 6.89 4.22
N GLY A 23 11.55 6.63 5.23
CA GLY A 23 11.39 7.19 6.59
C GLY A 23 10.96 6.18 7.66
N PHE A 24 10.90 4.88 7.35
CA PHE A 24 10.74 3.82 8.35
C PHE A 24 12.13 3.44 8.92
N ASN A 25 12.66 4.35 9.74
CA ASN A 25 13.95 4.22 10.41
C ASN A 25 13.78 3.77 11.87
N GLU A 26 14.88 3.74 12.63
CA GLU A 26 14.91 3.27 14.01
C GLU A 26 13.90 4.01 14.92
N ASP A 27 13.86 5.35 14.88
CA ASP A 27 12.89 6.17 15.63
C ASP A 27 11.42 5.87 15.28
N ASN A 28 11.16 5.34 14.08
CA ASN A 28 9.82 4.97 13.62
C ASN A 28 9.56 3.45 13.77
N GLY A 29 10.36 2.76 14.57
CA GLY A 29 10.17 1.34 14.92
C GLY A 29 10.43 0.40 13.75
N ASN A 30 11.56 0.59 13.05
CA ASN A 30 11.97 -0.31 11.99
C ASN A 30 12.39 -1.70 12.51
N LEU A 31 12.77 -2.61 11.59
CA LEU A 31 12.99 -4.02 11.93
C LEU A 31 14.48 -4.32 12.04
N GLN A 32 15.06 -4.10 13.22
CA GLN A 32 16.51 -4.22 13.41
C GLN A 32 16.87 -4.96 14.70
N LYS A 33 17.98 -5.72 14.64
CA LYS A 33 18.52 -6.34 15.86
C LYS A 33 19.20 -5.31 16.75
N TYR A 34 19.86 -4.32 16.15
CA TYR A 34 20.63 -3.30 16.83
C TYR A 34 20.31 -1.96 16.19
N ASN A 35 19.94 -0.96 16.98
CA ASN A 35 19.56 0.37 16.47
C ASN A 35 20.71 1.38 16.49
N PHE A 36 21.89 0.97 16.97
CA PHE A 36 23.10 1.81 17.00
C PHE A 36 22.89 3.16 17.70
N ASN A 37 22.03 3.21 18.73
CA ASN A 37 21.62 4.41 19.45
C ASN A 37 20.93 5.49 18.57
N LYS A 38 20.27 5.10 17.48
CA LYS A 38 19.48 6.00 16.62
C LYS A 38 17.99 6.09 17.02
N GLY A 39 17.62 5.51 18.18
CA GLY A 39 16.26 5.51 18.70
C GLY A 39 15.51 4.20 18.49
N GLY A 40 14.20 4.22 18.78
CA GLY A 40 13.34 3.02 18.79
C GLY A 40 13.74 1.97 19.84
N GLU A 41 12.99 0.87 19.85
CA GLU A 41 13.33 -0.35 20.58
C GLU A 41 14.09 -1.33 19.66
N GLU A 42 15.11 -2.01 20.17
CA GLU A 42 15.92 -2.94 19.37
C GLU A 42 15.57 -4.42 19.63
N ASP A 43 16.33 -5.34 19.02
CA ASP A 43 16.13 -6.81 19.03
C ASP A 43 14.79 -7.28 18.44
N ASP A 44 14.29 -6.59 17.42
CA ASP A 44 12.97 -6.83 16.84
C ASP A 44 13.00 -7.12 15.32
N ARG A 45 14.17 -7.55 14.83
CA ARG A 45 14.39 -7.99 13.44
C ARG A 45 13.25 -8.89 12.92
N LEU A 46 12.95 -8.77 11.63
CA LEU A 46 12.04 -9.68 10.95
C LEU A 46 12.55 -11.14 11.00
N MET A 47 11.66 -12.07 11.34
CA MET A 47 11.90 -13.50 11.20
C MET A 47 11.05 -14.10 10.09
N ILE A 48 11.69 -14.70 9.08
CA ILE A 48 10.97 -15.42 8.01
C ILE A 48 10.98 -16.91 8.30
N ILE A 49 9.80 -17.50 8.39
CA ILE A 49 9.60 -18.92 8.66
C ILE A 49 9.04 -19.59 7.41
N ILE A 50 9.81 -20.51 6.82
CA ILE A 50 9.46 -21.19 5.58
C ILE A 50 9.09 -22.65 5.83
N ASN A 51 7.93 -23.07 5.32
CA ASN A 51 7.43 -24.44 5.35
C ASN A 51 7.39 -25.04 6.77
N HIS A 52 6.86 -24.26 7.72
CA HIS A 52 6.70 -24.69 9.10
C HIS A 52 5.61 -25.77 9.25
N LYS A 53 5.60 -26.48 10.38
CA LYS A 53 4.55 -27.47 10.73
C LYS A 53 3.13 -26.87 10.80
N TYR A 54 3.00 -25.55 10.85
CA TYR A 54 1.71 -24.84 10.83
C TYR A 54 1.16 -24.63 9.42
N CYS A 55 1.93 -24.95 8.37
CA CYS A 55 1.43 -24.94 7.01
C CYS A 55 0.45 -26.11 6.81
N ASN A 56 -0.82 -25.78 6.54
CA ASN A 56 -1.95 -26.73 6.43
C ASN A 56 -2.11 -27.33 5.02
N GLU A 57 -1.03 -27.43 4.24
CA GLU A 57 -1.04 -27.86 2.83
C GLU A 57 -1.93 -26.98 1.90
N GLU A 58 -2.21 -25.75 2.31
CA GLU A 58 -2.74 -24.68 1.45
C GLU A 58 -1.62 -23.67 1.23
N ALA A 59 -1.22 -23.46 -0.02
CA ALA A 59 -0.17 -22.50 -0.33
C ALA A 59 -0.60 -21.09 0.11
N MET A 60 0.12 -20.51 1.06
CA MET A 60 -0.22 -19.23 1.68
C MET A 60 1.03 -18.50 2.16
N ILE A 61 0.91 -17.19 2.24
CA ILE A 61 1.84 -16.31 2.93
C ILE A 61 1.01 -15.42 3.85
N TRP A 62 1.54 -15.10 5.03
CA TRP A 62 0.93 -14.15 5.95
C TRP A 62 1.98 -13.62 6.93
N THR A 63 1.71 -12.47 7.53
CA THR A 63 2.58 -11.87 8.53
C THR A 63 1.90 -11.72 9.89
N THR A 64 2.71 -11.67 10.95
CA THR A 64 2.29 -11.12 12.24
C THR A 64 2.75 -9.68 12.33
N THR A 65 1.94 -8.82 12.92
CA THR A 65 2.34 -7.47 13.31
C THR A 65 2.55 -7.43 14.82
N PHE A 66 3.65 -6.84 15.28
CA PHE A 66 3.94 -6.61 16.71
C PHE A 66 4.37 -5.18 16.95
N ASP A 67 4.30 -4.72 18.21
CA ASP A 67 4.80 -3.41 18.61
C ASP A 67 6.32 -3.35 18.41
N ASP A 68 6.88 -2.14 18.43
CA ASP A 68 8.33 -1.93 18.41
C ASP A 68 9.02 -2.70 19.54
N GLY A 69 10.20 -3.27 19.28
CA GLY A 69 10.91 -4.13 20.24
C GLY A 69 10.44 -5.60 20.30
N PHE A 70 9.42 -5.97 19.53
CA PHE A 70 8.95 -7.36 19.41
C PHE A 70 9.12 -7.91 17.99
N ILE A 71 9.79 -9.05 17.88
CA ILE A 71 10.11 -9.71 16.60
C ILE A 71 8.82 -10.13 15.83
N PRO A 72 8.53 -9.53 14.66
CA PRO A 72 7.48 -9.99 13.77
C PRO A 72 7.95 -11.16 12.88
N TYR A 73 6.98 -11.93 12.39
CA TYR A 73 7.20 -13.10 11.56
C TYR A 73 6.46 -12.99 10.24
N ILE A 74 7.15 -13.30 9.14
CA ILE A 74 6.49 -13.66 7.87
C ILE A 74 6.52 -15.19 7.74
N PHE A 75 5.35 -15.79 7.61
CA PHE A 75 5.18 -17.22 7.38
C PHE A 75 4.98 -17.48 5.89
N ILE A 76 5.82 -18.34 5.32
CA ILE A 76 5.75 -18.76 3.93
C ILE A 76 5.43 -20.25 3.90
N CYS A 77 4.26 -20.59 3.40
CA CYS A 77 3.79 -21.95 3.19
C CYS A 77 3.69 -22.22 1.69
N PRO A 78 4.77 -22.68 1.03
CA PRO A 78 4.78 -22.78 -0.44
C PRO A 78 4.15 -24.07 -0.96
N ILE A 79 3.67 -24.96 -0.08
CA ILE A 79 3.18 -26.28 -0.48
C ILE A 79 1.65 -26.28 -0.49
N ARG A 80 1.07 -26.61 -1.64
CA ARG A 80 -0.36 -26.91 -1.79
C ARG A 80 -0.58 -28.40 -2.04
N LYS A 81 -1.65 -28.98 -1.49
CA LYS A 81 -2.09 -30.31 -1.86
C LYS A 81 -3.02 -30.25 -3.07
N GLU A 82 -2.66 -30.94 -4.14
CA GLU A 82 -3.47 -31.07 -5.35
C GLU A 82 -3.59 -32.55 -5.71
N ASN A 83 -4.81 -33.07 -5.79
CA ASN A 83 -5.08 -34.48 -6.13
C ASN A 83 -4.25 -35.47 -5.29
N GLY A 84 -4.09 -35.18 -3.99
CA GLY A 84 -3.31 -36.00 -3.05
C GLY A 84 -1.78 -35.83 -3.15
N LYS A 85 -1.26 -35.00 -4.06
CA LYS A 85 0.16 -34.71 -4.23
C LYS A 85 0.52 -33.33 -3.67
N LYS A 86 1.73 -33.20 -3.12
CA LYS A 86 2.29 -31.91 -2.69
C LYS A 86 2.90 -31.20 -3.89
N VAL A 87 2.41 -30.00 -4.18
CA VAL A 87 2.86 -29.13 -5.26
C VAL A 87 3.48 -27.89 -4.64
N PHE A 88 4.66 -27.50 -5.11
CA PHE A 88 5.29 -26.24 -4.73
C PHE A 88 4.72 -25.10 -5.56
N ILE A 89 4.27 -24.04 -4.90
CA ILE A 89 3.66 -22.86 -5.50
C ILE A 89 4.63 -21.69 -5.33
N ASP A 90 5.29 -21.33 -6.43
CA ASP A 90 6.30 -20.27 -6.51
C ASP A 90 5.75 -18.88 -6.15
N GLY A 91 4.50 -18.60 -6.52
CA GLY A 91 3.84 -17.31 -6.28
C GLY A 91 3.77 -16.90 -4.80
N VAL A 92 3.84 -17.86 -3.87
CA VAL A 92 3.89 -17.59 -2.42
C VAL A 92 5.17 -16.86 -2.02
N ILE A 93 6.26 -17.06 -2.77
CA ILE A 93 7.58 -16.47 -2.53
C ILE A 93 7.89 -15.40 -3.58
N SER A 94 6.88 -14.86 -4.25
CA SER A 94 7.10 -13.74 -5.18
C SER A 94 7.52 -12.47 -4.42
N SER A 95 8.32 -11.61 -5.06
CA SER A 95 8.69 -10.31 -4.50
C SER A 95 7.47 -9.44 -4.21
N GLY A 96 6.43 -9.49 -5.03
CA GLY A 96 5.15 -8.80 -4.78
C GLY A 96 4.48 -9.29 -3.49
N ALA A 97 4.35 -10.60 -3.30
CA ALA A 97 3.81 -11.17 -2.06
C ALA A 97 4.65 -10.82 -0.83
N LEU A 98 5.99 -10.93 -0.91
CA LEU A 98 6.87 -10.55 0.20
C LEU A 98 6.79 -9.05 0.53
N THR A 99 6.68 -8.19 -0.49
CA THR A 99 6.53 -6.74 -0.31
C THR A 99 5.21 -6.42 0.39
N HIS A 100 4.12 -7.09 -0.02
CA HIS A 100 2.82 -6.95 0.61
C HIS A 100 2.86 -7.31 2.11
N GLU A 101 3.40 -8.48 2.46
CA GLU A 101 3.50 -8.93 3.86
C GLU A 101 4.46 -8.09 4.71
N TYR A 102 5.54 -7.58 4.11
CA TYR A 102 6.44 -6.65 4.81
C TYR A 102 5.74 -5.31 5.06
N SER A 103 4.95 -4.83 4.10
CA SER A 103 4.21 -3.57 4.21
C SER A 103 3.22 -3.59 5.36
N HIS A 104 2.49 -4.69 5.59
CA HIS A 104 1.63 -4.86 6.77
C HIS A 104 2.35 -4.53 8.09
N ILE A 105 3.62 -4.95 8.23
CA ILE A 105 4.44 -4.68 9.43
C ILE A 105 4.78 -3.19 9.51
N VAL A 106 5.30 -2.61 8.42
CA VAL A 106 5.66 -1.19 8.33
C VAL A 106 4.48 -0.31 8.71
N LEU A 107 3.34 -0.56 8.08
CA LEU A 107 2.12 0.20 8.28
C LEU A 107 1.63 0.09 9.72
N SER A 108 1.62 -1.13 10.30
CA SER A 108 1.19 -1.35 11.68
C SER A 108 2.07 -0.66 12.71
N ARG A 109 3.38 -0.53 12.46
CA ARG A 109 4.34 0.19 13.32
C ARG A 109 4.19 1.71 13.22
N LEU A 110 3.83 2.23 12.05
CA LEU A 110 3.71 3.66 11.82
C LEU A 110 2.39 4.25 12.34
N VAL A 111 1.28 3.50 12.28
CA VAL A 111 -0.04 4.00 12.70
C VAL A 111 -0.03 4.40 14.18
N ASN A 112 -0.37 5.66 14.46
CA ASN A 112 -0.36 6.19 15.81
C ASN A 112 -1.42 5.53 16.71
N GLY A 113 -1.01 5.21 17.95
CA GLY A 113 -1.87 4.59 18.96
C GLY A 113 -2.16 3.10 18.72
N SER A 114 -1.54 2.48 17.71
CA SER A 114 -1.65 1.03 17.50
C SER A 114 -0.85 0.29 18.57
N LYS A 115 -1.54 -0.52 19.39
CA LYS A 115 -0.96 -1.78 19.85
C LYS A 115 -1.20 -2.75 18.69
N SER A 116 -0.18 -3.43 18.18
CA SER A 116 -0.19 -4.16 16.89
C SER A 116 -1.42 -5.03 16.62
N THR A 117 -2.03 -5.54 17.69
CA THR A 117 -3.26 -6.32 17.67
C THR A 117 -4.51 -5.53 17.24
N THR A 118 -4.43 -4.20 17.12
CA THR A 118 -5.58 -3.30 16.87
C THR A 118 -5.77 -2.85 15.43
N TRP A 119 -4.76 -3.01 14.57
CA TRP A 119 -4.89 -2.70 13.14
C TRP A 119 -5.27 -3.94 12.31
N ASP A 120 -4.89 -5.13 12.79
CA ASP A 120 -5.30 -6.43 12.27
C ASP A 120 -6.54 -6.99 13.00
N ILE A 121 -7.51 -6.17 13.43
CA ILE A 121 -8.64 -6.70 14.20
C ILE A 121 -9.57 -7.51 13.30
N TYR A 122 -9.34 -8.82 13.31
CA TYR A 122 -10.15 -9.86 12.67
C TYR A 122 -11.59 -9.98 13.20
N ASN A 123 -11.96 -9.27 14.28
CA ASN A 123 -13.14 -9.63 15.09
C ASN A 123 -14.04 -8.50 15.63
N ILE A 124 -13.89 -7.23 15.21
CA ILE A 124 -14.90 -6.21 15.55
C ILE A 124 -16.02 -6.29 14.52
N LYS A 125 -17.18 -6.80 14.96
CA LYS A 125 -18.44 -6.69 14.22
C LYS A 125 -18.78 -5.20 14.07
N GLY A 126 -18.49 -4.63 12.90
CA GLY A 126 -18.69 -3.20 12.60
C GLY A 126 -17.56 -2.65 11.74
N ASN A 127 -17.27 -3.30 10.60
CA ASN A 127 -16.08 -3.12 9.76
C ASN A 127 -15.73 -1.64 9.45
N GLY A 128 -14.63 -1.14 10.01
CA GLY A 128 -14.00 0.10 9.54
C GLY A 128 -13.14 -0.12 8.28
N MET A 129 -12.71 0.98 7.64
CA MET A 129 -11.96 0.96 6.39
C MET A 129 -10.45 0.66 6.58
N GLU A 130 -9.96 0.55 7.80
CA GLU A 130 -8.52 0.47 8.14
C GLU A 130 -7.89 -0.80 7.64
N GLY A 131 -8.56 -1.94 7.82
CA GLY A 131 -8.07 -3.20 7.25
C GLY A 131 -8.01 -3.14 5.72
N CYS A 132 -8.92 -2.39 5.09
CA CYS A 132 -8.90 -2.18 3.64
C CYS A 132 -7.76 -1.22 3.23
N LEU A 133 -7.54 -0.16 4.00
CA LEU A 133 -6.41 0.75 3.83
C LEU A 133 -5.08 -0.01 3.95
N ASN A 134 -4.96 -0.90 4.94
CA ASN A 134 -3.80 -1.76 5.13
C ASN A 134 -3.53 -2.63 3.89
N GLU A 135 -4.51 -3.46 3.52
CA GLU A 135 -4.40 -4.34 2.36
C GLU A 135 -4.09 -3.57 1.07
N GLY A 136 -4.75 -2.43 0.87
CA GLY A 136 -4.56 -1.59 -0.31
C GLY A 136 -3.21 -0.87 -0.35
N LEU A 137 -2.71 -0.38 0.80
CA LEU A 137 -1.37 0.22 0.89
C LEU A 137 -0.28 -0.84 0.68
N SER A 138 -0.48 -2.04 1.22
CA SER A 138 0.45 -3.16 1.04
C SER A 138 0.52 -3.60 -0.43
N ASP A 139 -0.61 -3.63 -1.13
CA ASP A 139 -0.67 -3.83 -2.58
C ASP A 139 0.00 -2.68 -3.36
N PHE A 140 -0.27 -1.44 -2.95
CA PHE A 140 0.27 -0.24 -3.58
C PHE A 140 1.80 -0.16 -3.49
N PHE A 141 2.40 -0.43 -2.31
CA PHE A 141 3.86 -0.47 -2.18
C PHE A 141 4.47 -1.61 -2.98
N ALA A 142 3.78 -2.76 -3.06
CA ALA A 142 4.18 -3.83 -3.96
C ALA A 142 4.18 -3.35 -5.42
N GLU A 143 3.18 -2.61 -5.87
CA GLU A 143 3.19 -2.03 -7.22
C GLU A 143 4.31 -0.99 -7.41
N ALA A 144 4.39 0.00 -6.52
CA ALA A 144 5.32 1.13 -6.66
C ALA A 144 6.79 0.70 -6.72
N PHE A 145 7.14 -0.39 -6.04
CA PHE A 145 8.48 -0.98 -6.10
C PHE A 145 8.72 -1.86 -7.34
N HIS A 146 7.70 -2.22 -8.09
CA HIS A 146 7.81 -3.01 -9.32
C HIS A 146 7.62 -2.20 -10.61
N VAL A 147 7.24 -0.93 -10.50
CA VAL A 147 7.24 0.03 -11.62
C VAL A 147 8.59 0.00 -12.34
N ASN A 148 8.54 -0.16 -13.66
CA ASN A 148 9.71 -0.17 -14.52
C ASN A 148 9.36 0.41 -15.89
N LYS A 149 10.39 0.63 -16.72
CA LYS A 149 10.29 1.28 -18.04
C LYS A 149 9.42 0.56 -19.09
N GLU A 150 9.06 -0.70 -18.85
CA GLU A 150 8.22 -1.49 -19.77
C GLU A 150 6.73 -1.41 -19.41
N MET A 151 6.41 -0.76 -18.29
CA MET A 151 5.05 -0.58 -17.80
C MET A 151 4.52 0.81 -18.17
N ASP A 152 3.21 0.86 -18.37
CA ASP A 152 2.41 2.09 -18.36
C ASP A 152 1.24 1.93 -17.38
N ARG A 153 0.47 3.00 -17.20
CA ARG A 153 -0.69 3.01 -16.29
C ARG A 153 -1.77 1.96 -16.61
N ASN A 154 -1.82 1.45 -17.84
CA ASN A 154 -2.80 0.42 -18.22
C ASN A 154 -2.25 -1.00 -18.06
N THR A 155 -0.93 -1.15 -17.89
CA THR A 155 -0.26 -2.43 -17.70
C THR A 155 -0.78 -3.11 -16.43
N PRO A 156 -1.44 -4.28 -16.53
CA PRO A 156 -2.04 -4.92 -15.37
C PRO A 156 -1.00 -5.41 -14.37
N PHE A 157 -1.07 -4.94 -13.13
CA PHE A 157 -0.22 -5.42 -12.04
C PHE A 157 -0.96 -6.43 -11.15
N VAL A 158 -0.29 -7.53 -10.82
CA VAL A 158 -0.80 -8.60 -9.96
C VAL A 158 0.23 -8.90 -8.88
N ILE A 159 -0.14 -8.73 -7.62
CA ILE A 159 0.74 -8.92 -6.44
C ILE A 159 1.41 -10.30 -6.45
N SER A 160 0.58 -11.32 -6.71
CA SER A 160 1.02 -12.71 -6.84
C SER A 160 -0.06 -13.53 -7.55
N LYS A 161 0.35 -14.59 -8.24
CA LYS A 161 -0.57 -15.57 -8.84
C LYS A 161 -1.50 -16.27 -7.84
N ILE A 162 -1.18 -16.20 -6.54
CA ILE A 162 -2.03 -16.75 -5.47
C ILE A 162 -2.87 -15.69 -4.74
N ALA A 163 -2.65 -14.40 -5.05
CA ALA A 163 -3.39 -13.31 -4.44
C ALA A 163 -4.86 -13.40 -4.85
N LYS A 164 -5.77 -13.27 -3.88
CA LYS A 164 -7.22 -13.35 -4.10
C LYS A 164 -7.82 -11.96 -4.40
N ARG A 165 -7.27 -11.26 -5.38
CA ARG A 165 -7.84 -10.00 -5.90
C ARG A 165 -8.81 -10.31 -7.04
N LYS A 166 -9.86 -9.51 -7.16
CA LYS A 166 -10.89 -9.70 -8.18
C LYS A 166 -10.42 -9.18 -9.54
N TYR A 167 -9.73 -8.05 -9.53
CA TYR A 167 -9.16 -7.42 -10.72
C TYR A 167 -7.66 -7.14 -10.50
N PRO A 168 -6.85 -7.20 -11.57
CA PRO A 168 -5.51 -6.63 -11.55
C PRO A 168 -5.57 -5.11 -11.26
N ILE A 169 -4.51 -4.56 -10.69
CA ILE A 169 -4.38 -3.09 -10.54
C ILE A 169 -4.04 -2.52 -11.92
N SER A 170 -4.87 -1.59 -12.42
CA SER A 170 -4.72 -0.96 -13.75
C SER A 170 -5.64 0.25 -13.89
N SER A 171 -5.22 1.25 -14.66
CA SER A 171 -6.03 2.40 -15.08
C SER A 171 -7.12 2.05 -16.11
N ASP A 172 -7.02 0.89 -16.77
CA ASP A 172 -8.04 0.46 -17.74
C ASP A 172 -9.31 -0.01 -16.98
N HIS A 173 -10.39 0.74 -17.11
CA HIS A 173 -11.68 0.44 -16.49
C HIS A 173 -12.31 -0.88 -16.96
N ASN A 174 -11.89 -1.44 -18.11
CA ASN A 174 -12.31 -2.76 -18.54
C ASN A 174 -11.59 -3.88 -17.77
N ILE A 175 -10.38 -3.61 -17.30
CA ILE A 175 -9.57 -4.54 -16.50
C ILE A 175 -9.94 -4.40 -15.03
N ASN A 176 -9.98 -3.18 -14.52
CA ASN A 176 -10.36 -2.87 -13.15
C ASN A 176 -11.46 -1.81 -13.13
N PRO A 177 -12.73 -2.19 -12.90
CA PRO A 177 -13.86 -1.25 -12.90
C PRO A 177 -14.13 -0.60 -11.53
N LEU A 178 -13.26 -0.79 -10.53
CA LEU A 178 -13.54 -0.34 -9.17
C LEU A 178 -13.56 1.18 -9.06
N LEU A 179 -14.52 1.66 -8.25
CA LEU A 179 -14.76 3.05 -7.87
C LEU A 179 -15.02 3.11 -6.35
N TYR A 180 -15.05 4.29 -5.75
CA TYR A 180 -15.37 4.44 -4.33
C TYR A 180 -16.73 3.84 -3.96
N SER A 181 -17.76 4.00 -4.80
CA SER A 181 -19.10 3.39 -4.60
C SER A 181 -19.10 1.86 -4.63
N SER A 182 -18.00 1.23 -5.05
CA SER A 182 -17.84 -0.23 -4.98
C SER A 182 -17.75 -0.72 -3.55
N TYR A 183 -17.35 0.13 -2.60
CA TYR A 183 -17.33 -0.20 -1.17
C TYR A 183 -18.75 -0.37 -0.63
N ASN A 184 -19.10 -1.58 -0.21
CA ASN A 184 -20.43 -1.87 0.34
C ASN A 184 -20.39 -2.82 1.54
N PRO A 185 -20.39 -2.29 2.78
CA PRO A 185 -20.30 -3.12 3.97
C PRO A 185 -21.52 -4.01 4.23
N GLU A 186 -22.69 -3.72 3.64
CA GLU A 186 -23.87 -4.58 3.75
C GLU A 186 -23.76 -5.86 2.90
N LYS A 187 -22.97 -5.82 1.82
CA LYS A 187 -22.83 -6.93 0.85
C LYS A 187 -21.52 -7.72 0.97
N GLY A 188 -20.57 -7.22 1.77
CA GLY A 188 -19.25 -7.84 1.90
C GLY A 188 -19.30 -9.19 2.62
N ASN A 189 -18.54 -10.16 2.12
CA ASN A 189 -18.26 -11.37 2.88
C ASN A 189 -17.30 -11.03 4.03
N LEU A 190 -17.71 -11.27 5.28
CA LEU A 190 -16.90 -10.98 6.47
C LEU A 190 -15.50 -11.62 6.45
N GLU A 191 -15.32 -12.75 5.77
CA GLU A 191 -14.03 -13.47 5.75
C GLU A 191 -12.98 -12.85 4.82
N ASN A 192 -13.38 -12.23 3.69
CA ASN A 192 -12.45 -11.64 2.70
C ASN A 192 -12.64 -10.14 2.49
N TYR A 193 -13.53 -9.52 3.26
CA TYR A 193 -13.92 -8.12 3.20
C TYR A 193 -12.75 -7.15 2.93
N ARG A 194 -11.70 -7.21 3.75
CA ARG A 194 -10.57 -6.29 3.68
C ARG A 194 -9.73 -6.45 2.41
N HIS A 195 -9.58 -7.69 1.92
CA HIS A 195 -8.83 -7.99 0.70
C HIS A 195 -9.57 -7.46 -0.53
N GLU A 196 -10.90 -7.67 -0.58
CA GLU A 196 -11.74 -7.22 -1.68
C GLU A 196 -11.87 -5.69 -1.73
N TYR A 197 -12.04 -5.05 -0.58
CA TYR A 197 -12.19 -3.60 -0.51
C TYR A 197 -10.87 -2.83 -0.45
N GLY A 198 -9.78 -3.46 -0.03
CA GLY A 198 -8.44 -2.91 -0.14
C GLY A 198 -8.01 -2.73 -1.60
N GLU A 199 -8.54 -3.54 -2.52
CA GLU A 199 -8.32 -3.40 -3.96
C GLU A 199 -8.82 -2.03 -4.49
N ILE A 200 -9.91 -1.49 -3.92
CA ILE A 200 -10.40 -0.14 -4.26
C ILE A 200 -9.34 0.89 -3.91
N TRP A 201 -8.75 0.78 -2.72
CA TRP A 201 -7.74 1.70 -2.24
C TRP A 201 -6.42 1.60 -3.03
N ALA A 202 -5.96 0.39 -3.32
CA ALA A 202 -4.81 0.17 -4.18
C ALA A 202 -5.01 0.79 -5.57
N THR A 203 -6.20 0.60 -6.15
CA THR A 203 -6.54 1.11 -7.49
C THR A 203 -6.57 2.63 -7.55
N VAL A 204 -7.04 3.33 -6.51
CA VAL A 204 -6.99 4.80 -6.52
C VAL A 204 -5.59 5.34 -6.31
N LEU A 205 -4.77 4.70 -5.46
CA LEU A 205 -3.36 5.08 -5.30
C LEU A 205 -2.54 4.81 -6.56
N HIS A 206 -2.89 3.77 -7.33
CA HIS A 206 -2.34 3.54 -8.67
C HIS A 206 -2.56 4.75 -9.60
N GLU A 207 -3.78 5.32 -9.66
CA GLU A 207 -4.02 6.52 -10.47
C GLU A 207 -3.19 7.72 -9.99
N VAL A 208 -3.04 7.88 -8.67
CA VAL A 208 -2.20 8.92 -8.07
C VAL A 208 -0.73 8.75 -8.46
N LEU A 209 -0.20 7.53 -8.36
CA LEU A 209 1.17 7.18 -8.74
C LEU A 209 1.42 7.44 -10.23
N TRP A 210 0.55 6.95 -11.10
CA TRP A 210 0.73 7.10 -12.54
C TRP A 210 0.51 8.53 -13.03
N ASN A 211 -0.36 9.32 -12.41
CA ASN A 211 -0.42 10.75 -12.71
C ASN A 211 0.92 11.47 -12.45
N ILE A 212 1.67 11.05 -11.41
CA ILE A 212 2.99 11.62 -11.12
C ILE A 212 4.05 11.08 -12.07
N ILE A 213 4.05 9.77 -12.36
CA ILE A 213 4.99 9.16 -13.30
C ILE A 213 4.82 9.72 -14.71
N ASP A 214 3.58 9.83 -15.19
CA ASP A 214 3.26 10.33 -16.54
C ASP A 214 3.72 11.79 -16.70
N PHE A 215 3.56 12.59 -15.64
CA PHE A 215 3.90 14.02 -15.67
C PHE A 215 5.40 14.28 -15.40
N TYR A 216 6.02 13.50 -14.52
CA TYR A 216 7.44 13.58 -14.18
C TYR A 216 8.16 12.26 -14.53
N PRO A 217 8.33 11.95 -15.83
CA PRO A 217 8.95 10.71 -16.24
C PRO A 217 10.41 10.64 -15.79
N SER A 218 10.85 9.43 -15.42
CA SER A 218 12.24 9.17 -15.06
C SER A 218 12.77 7.94 -15.78
N ASN A 219 14.06 7.97 -16.12
CA ASN A 219 14.78 6.78 -16.61
C ASN A 219 15.22 5.85 -15.47
N TYR A 220 15.10 6.31 -14.22
CA TYR A 220 15.44 5.57 -13.03
C TYR A 220 14.20 4.92 -12.42
N THR A 221 14.42 3.78 -11.77
CA THR A 221 13.43 3.10 -10.95
C THR A 221 13.61 3.46 -9.48
N PHE A 222 12.65 3.05 -8.65
CA PHE A 222 12.80 3.11 -7.20
C PHE A 222 14.12 2.49 -6.70
N TRP A 223 14.48 1.31 -7.23
CA TRP A 223 15.68 0.59 -6.81
C TRP A 223 16.98 1.26 -7.22
N ASP A 224 16.96 2.02 -8.32
CA ASP A 224 18.09 2.87 -8.68
C ASP A 224 18.31 3.95 -7.63
N ALA A 225 17.24 4.59 -7.14
CA ALA A 225 17.35 5.59 -6.08
C ALA A 225 17.83 5.01 -4.74
N VAL A 226 17.55 3.74 -4.44
CA VAL A 226 18.01 3.08 -3.21
C VAL A 226 19.51 2.74 -3.28
N TYR A 227 19.99 2.24 -4.42
CA TYR A 227 21.33 1.62 -4.51
C TYR A 227 22.33 2.35 -5.39
N LYS A 228 21.92 3.36 -6.15
CA LYS A 228 22.81 4.16 -6.99
C LYS A 228 22.84 5.59 -6.48
N ASP A 229 24.01 6.21 -6.64
CA ASP A 229 24.17 7.64 -6.44
C ASP A 229 23.63 8.35 -7.69
N ILE A 230 22.38 8.84 -7.61
CA ILE A 230 21.70 9.55 -8.70
C ILE A 230 21.29 10.94 -8.23
N ASP A 231 21.56 11.94 -9.07
CA ASP A 231 21.27 13.34 -8.75
C ASP A 231 19.75 13.62 -8.72
N GLU A 232 19.01 12.96 -9.61
CA GLU A 232 17.58 13.18 -9.84
C GLU A 232 16.79 11.86 -9.69
N PRO A 233 16.43 11.47 -8.46
CA PRO A 233 15.59 10.31 -8.22
C PRO A 233 14.17 10.52 -8.77
N PRO A 234 13.43 9.44 -9.10
CA PRO A 234 12.06 9.55 -9.57
C PRO A 234 11.16 10.35 -8.62
N VAL A 235 10.43 11.33 -9.16
CA VAL A 235 9.60 12.25 -8.36
C VAL A 235 8.51 11.52 -7.56
N TYR A 236 8.02 10.37 -8.04
CA TYR A 236 7.03 9.58 -7.30
C TYR A 236 7.56 9.04 -5.95
N ILE A 237 8.87 9.03 -5.70
CA ILE A 237 9.42 8.71 -4.37
C ILE A 237 8.95 9.72 -3.32
N LEU A 238 8.73 10.98 -3.72
CA LEU A 238 8.14 12.00 -2.86
C LEU A 238 6.72 11.59 -2.42
N LEU A 239 5.89 11.10 -3.35
CA LEU A 239 4.56 10.57 -3.00
C LEU A 239 4.67 9.45 -1.95
N LEU A 240 5.61 8.51 -2.14
CA LEU A 240 5.80 7.40 -1.20
C LEU A 240 6.19 7.89 0.21
N LYS A 241 7.08 8.88 0.31
CA LYS A 241 7.44 9.52 1.59
C LYS A 241 6.25 10.24 2.24
N GLY A 242 5.50 11.00 1.45
CA GLY A 242 4.30 11.69 1.91
C GLY A 242 3.24 10.72 2.44
N ILE A 243 3.06 9.56 1.78
CA ILE A 243 2.18 8.49 2.25
C ILE A 243 2.68 7.91 3.58
N ILE A 244 3.97 7.56 3.69
CA ILE A 244 4.57 7.05 4.94
C ILE A 244 4.38 8.02 6.10
N ASN A 245 4.57 9.33 5.86
CA ASN A 245 4.35 10.34 6.89
C ASN A 245 2.86 10.51 7.22
N ALA A 246 1.96 10.43 6.24
CA ALA A 246 0.51 10.50 6.47
C ALA A 246 -0.03 9.34 7.30
N ILE A 247 0.51 8.13 7.12
CA ILE A 247 0.13 6.93 7.88
C ILE A 247 0.35 7.13 9.39
N LYS A 248 1.35 7.92 9.78
CA LYS A 248 1.60 8.26 11.19
C LYS A 248 0.45 9.04 11.83
N ASP A 249 -0.39 9.69 11.03
CA ASP A 249 -1.59 10.40 11.50
C ASP A 249 -2.86 9.56 11.34
N PHE A 250 -2.76 8.33 10.83
CA PHE A 250 -3.90 7.41 10.80
C PHE A 250 -4.16 6.95 12.24
N THR A 251 -5.44 6.75 12.55
CA THR A 251 -5.86 6.29 13.87
C THR A 251 -6.34 4.86 13.77
N GLY A 252 -5.86 3.98 14.66
CA GLY A 252 -6.40 2.63 14.81
C GLY A 252 -7.86 2.62 15.29
N LEU A 253 -8.50 1.44 15.31
CA LEU A 253 -9.86 1.18 15.83
C LEU A 253 -11.04 1.75 15.02
N GLY A 254 -11.03 1.66 13.69
CA GLY A 254 -12.28 1.93 12.95
C GLY A 254 -12.60 3.40 12.70
N LEU A 255 -11.63 4.31 12.86
CA LEU A 255 -11.82 5.75 12.79
C LEU A 255 -11.21 6.42 11.56
N THR A 256 -10.38 5.76 10.75
CA THR A 256 -9.84 6.35 9.51
C THR A 256 -10.55 5.77 8.30
N THR A 257 -11.42 6.58 7.71
CA THR A 257 -12.06 6.31 6.41
C THR A 257 -11.09 6.50 5.24
N PHE A 258 -11.45 6.01 4.06
CA PHE A 258 -10.70 6.26 2.83
C PHE A 258 -10.58 7.76 2.50
N LEU A 259 -11.62 8.55 2.77
CA LEU A 259 -11.60 9.98 2.51
C LEU A 259 -10.71 10.72 3.51
N GLU A 260 -10.71 10.32 4.79
CA GLU A 260 -9.76 10.86 5.77
C GLU A 260 -8.32 10.45 5.44
N ALA A 261 -8.08 9.22 4.99
CA ALA A 261 -6.78 8.77 4.54
C ALA A 261 -6.29 9.59 3.33
N ARG A 262 -7.17 9.83 2.33
CA ARG A 262 -6.91 10.72 1.19
C ARG A 262 -6.50 12.11 1.66
N ASP A 263 -7.29 12.72 2.52
CA ASP A 263 -7.07 14.10 2.97
C ASP A 263 -5.78 14.23 3.78
N LYS A 264 -5.45 13.22 4.61
CA LYS A 264 -4.18 13.14 5.31
C LYS A 264 -3.00 13.01 4.33
N ILE A 265 -3.07 12.11 3.35
CA ILE A 265 -2.00 11.97 2.33
C ILE A 265 -1.75 13.29 1.61
N ILE A 266 -2.82 13.96 1.16
CA ILE A 266 -2.73 15.26 0.49
C ILE A 266 -2.07 16.30 1.40
N LYS A 267 -2.52 16.42 2.65
CA LYS A 267 -2.00 17.38 3.61
C LYS A 267 -0.50 17.18 3.87
N TYR A 268 -0.04 15.94 4.06
CA TYR A 268 1.37 15.67 4.29
C TYR A 268 2.21 15.96 3.04
N CYS A 269 1.73 15.58 1.85
CA CYS A 269 2.40 15.93 0.60
C CYS A 269 2.46 17.47 0.41
N GLU A 270 1.39 18.20 0.74
CA GLU A 270 1.34 19.66 0.64
C GLU A 270 2.41 20.32 1.52
N VAL A 271 2.53 19.87 2.77
CA VAL A 271 3.51 20.40 3.72
C VAL A 271 4.94 20.05 3.32
N GLU A 272 5.18 18.82 2.87
CA GLU A 272 6.52 18.31 2.61
C GLU A 272 7.11 18.85 1.29
N PHE A 273 6.28 18.99 0.25
CA PHE A 273 6.80 19.28 -1.10
C PHE A 273 6.54 20.70 -1.58
N GLN A 274 5.50 21.38 -1.07
CA GLN A 274 5.19 22.77 -1.42
C GLN A 274 5.10 23.05 -2.94
N ASP A 275 4.74 22.03 -3.74
CA ASP A 275 4.56 22.11 -5.20
C ASP A 275 3.06 21.96 -5.54
N GLU A 276 2.42 23.04 -5.95
CA GLU A 276 1.00 23.04 -6.27
C GLU A 276 0.63 22.11 -7.44
N THR A 277 1.52 21.95 -8.43
CA THR A 277 1.27 21.05 -9.57
C THR A 277 1.26 19.60 -9.10
N PHE A 278 2.26 19.22 -8.31
CA PHE A 278 2.36 17.88 -7.71
C PHE A 278 1.11 17.53 -6.88
N ILE A 279 0.65 18.46 -6.04
CA ILE A 279 -0.55 18.27 -5.23
C ILE A 279 -1.81 18.16 -6.07
N CYS A 280 -1.91 18.92 -7.16
CA CYS A 280 -3.05 18.81 -8.06
C CYS A 280 -3.06 17.50 -8.85
N LEU A 281 -1.92 16.92 -9.20
CA LEU A 281 -1.82 15.58 -9.78
C LEU A 281 -2.33 14.50 -8.81
N ILE A 282 -2.02 14.64 -7.52
CA ILE A 282 -2.55 13.74 -6.47
C ILE A 282 -4.07 13.86 -6.38
N LYS A 283 -4.59 15.09 -6.29
CA LYS A 283 -6.04 15.34 -6.21
C LYS A 283 -6.78 14.81 -7.45
N GLU A 284 -6.22 15.02 -8.63
CA GLU A 284 -6.77 14.44 -9.87
C GLU A 284 -6.76 12.91 -9.83
N GLY A 285 -5.68 12.28 -9.37
CA GLY A 285 -5.58 10.83 -9.27
C GLY A 285 -6.69 10.22 -8.41
N PHE A 286 -6.95 10.83 -7.24
CA PHE A 286 -8.07 10.44 -6.39
C PHE A 286 -9.43 10.59 -7.10
N ALA A 287 -9.65 11.73 -7.75
CA ALA A 287 -10.91 11.99 -8.45
C ALA A 287 -11.19 10.98 -9.59
N ARG A 288 -10.17 10.43 -10.25
CA ARG A 288 -10.33 9.44 -11.34
C ARG A 288 -11.03 8.14 -10.89
N ARG A 289 -10.92 7.77 -9.61
CA ARG A 289 -11.59 6.60 -9.01
C ARG A 289 -12.68 6.99 -8.03
N SER A 290 -13.28 8.14 -8.29
CA SER A 290 -14.41 8.72 -7.58
C SER A 290 -14.17 9.13 -6.12
N PHE A 291 -12.92 9.41 -5.77
CA PHE A 291 -12.50 10.04 -4.50
C PHE A 291 -12.34 11.55 -4.64
N GLY A 292 -13.23 12.22 -5.37
CA GLY A 292 -13.24 13.64 -5.67
C GLY A 292 -13.63 14.54 -4.49
N PHE A 293 -13.69 15.84 -4.73
CA PHE A 293 -13.75 16.88 -3.68
C PHE A 293 -15.06 17.68 -3.70
N GLY A 294 -16.09 17.15 -4.36
CA GLY A 294 -17.41 17.76 -4.43
C GLY A 294 -18.28 17.44 -3.22
N GLY A 295 -19.56 17.80 -3.33
CA GLY A 295 -20.52 17.66 -2.23
C GLY A 295 -20.78 16.22 -1.79
N LEU A 296 -20.58 15.23 -2.66
CA LEU A 296 -20.83 13.82 -2.34
C LEU A 296 -19.72 13.21 -1.48
N ALA A 297 -18.52 13.77 -1.53
CA ALA A 297 -17.41 13.37 -0.65
C ALA A 297 -17.58 13.84 0.80
N SER A 298 -18.58 14.69 1.11
CA SER A 298 -18.81 15.21 2.47
C SER A 298 -19.83 14.41 3.29
N THR A 299 -20.51 13.42 2.69
CA THR A 299 -21.50 12.58 3.38
C THR A 299 -20.83 11.35 3.97
N VAL A 300 -20.12 11.51 5.08
CA VAL A 300 -19.44 10.39 5.75
C VAL A 300 -20.32 9.92 6.91
N ASP A 301 -21.07 8.84 6.69
CA ASP A 301 -21.66 8.07 7.79
C ASP A 301 -20.54 7.49 8.67
N ASN A 302 -20.83 7.15 9.93
CA ASN A 302 -19.83 6.50 10.80
C ASN A 302 -19.28 5.23 10.10
N PRO A 303 -17.95 5.09 9.88
CA PRO A 303 -17.36 3.93 9.22
C PRO A 303 -17.65 2.60 9.92
N LEU A 304 -17.88 2.62 11.24
CA LEU A 304 -18.26 1.44 12.02
C LEU A 304 -19.75 1.04 11.83
N SER A 305 -20.53 1.87 11.15
CA SER A 305 -21.93 1.60 10.83
C SER A 305 -22.01 0.60 9.69
N SER A 306 -22.72 -0.51 9.90
CA SER A 306 -23.06 -1.43 8.82
C SER A 306 -23.91 -0.79 7.70
N LYS A 307 -24.36 0.47 7.89
CA LYS A 307 -25.14 1.24 6.90
C LYS A 307 -24.30 2.26 6.13
N TYR A 308 -22.97 2.26 6.29
CA TYR A 308 -22.10 3.17 5.58
C TYR A 308 -22.31 3.08 4.07
N LYS A 309 -22.50 4.24 3.42
CA LYS A 309 -22.62 4.35 1.97
C LYS A 309 -21.51 5.23 1.41
N SER A 310 -20.76 4.70 0.47
CA SER A 310 -19.87 5.48 -0.37
C SER A 310 -20.62 6.00 -1.61
N TYR A 311 -20.23 7.19 -2.06
CA TYR A 311 -20.81 7.86 -3.22
C TYR A 311 -19.70 8.28 -4.15
N ASP A 312 -19.91 8.13 -5.45
CA ASP A 312 -18.93 8.51 -6.45
C ASP A 312 -18.89 10.04 -6.60
N ASP A 313 -17.73 10.63 -6.38
CA ASP A 313 -17.47 12.05 -6.62
C ASP A 313 -16.25 12.19 -7.54
N PHE A 314 -16.38 12.85 -8.68
CA PHE A 314 -15.28 13.03 -9.64
C PHE A 314 -14.80 14.48 -9.68
N GLU A 315 -15.23 15.33 -8.75
CA GLU A 315 -14.91 16.75 -8.81
C GLU A 315 -13.45 17.00 -8.41
N ILE A 316 -12.72 17.66 -9.30
CA ILE A 316 -11.38 18.20 -9.04
C ILE A 316 -11.52 19.69 -8.64
N PRO A 317 -10.81 20.17 -7.60
CA PRO A 317 -10.84 21.58 -7.21
C PRO A 317 -10.51 22.52 -8.38
N LEU A 318 -11.22 23.65 -8.46
CA LEU A 318 -11.14 24.56 -9.61
C LEU A 318 -9.71 25.12 -9.82
N ASN A 319 -8.99 25.43 -8.75
CA ASN A 319 -7.60 25.85 -8.82
C ASN A 319 -6.72 24.78 -9.48
N CYS A 320 -6.92 23.50 -9.13
CA CYS A 320 -6.17 22.41 -9.74
C CYS A 320 -6.49 22.21 -11.22
N LYS A 321 -7.75 22.37 -11.63
CA LYS A 321 -8.11 22.36 -13.07
C LYS A 321 -7.34 23.42 -13.86
N THR A 322 -7.17 24.61 -13.29
CA THR A 322 -6.40 25.70 -13.92
C THR A 322 -4.91 25.38 -13.96
N ILE A 323 -4.32 24.98 -12.82
CA ILE A 323 -2.88 24.67 -12.70
C ILE A 323 -2.48 23.55 -13.68
N LEU A 324 -3.21 22.43 -13.69
CA LEU A 324 -2.88 21.29 -14.55
C LEU A 324 -3.03 21.63 -16.04
N LYS A 325 -4.03 22.45 -16.39
CA LYS A 325 -4.18 22.94 -17.75
C LYS A 325 -2.98 23.78 -18.18
N GLU A 326 -2.55 24.74 -17.37
CA GLU A 326 -1.39 25.58 -17.66
C GLU A 326 -0.08 24.79 -17.72
N ALA A 327 0.06 23.80 -16.84
CA ALA A 327 1.21 22.93 -16.76
C ALA A 327 1.35 22.09 -18.04
N ASN A 328 0.29 21.43 -18.49
CA ASN A 328 0.30 20.64 -19.72
C ASN A 328 0.66 21.47 -20.96
N PHE A 329 0.21 22.73 -21.04
CA PHE A 329 0.61 23.64 -22.14
C PHE A 329 2.11 23.97 -22.18
N LYS A 330 2.83 23.86 -21.06
CA LYS A 330 4.28 24.11 -21.01
C LYS A 330 5.10 22.91 -21.49
N PHE A 331 4.57 21.69 -21.39
CA PHE A 331 5.26 20.47 -21.85
C PHE A 331 5.03 20.17 -23.34
N GLU A 332 4.01 20.77 -23.96
CA GLU A 332 3.74 20.65 -25.42
C GLU A 332 4.54 21.64 -26.29
N LYS A 333 5.34 22.53 -25.69
CA LYS A 333 6.24 23.47 -26.40
C LYS A 333 7.69 23.08 -26.18
#